data_AF-A0A364NAT6-F1
#
_entry.id   AF-A0A364NAT6-F1
#
_cell.length_a   1.000
_cell.length_b   1.000
_cell.length_c   1.000
_cell.angle_alpha   90.00
_cell.angle_beta   90.00
_cell.angle_gamma   90.00
#
_symmetry.space_group_name_H-M   'P 1'
#
loop_
_entity.id
_entity.type
_entity.pdbx_description
1 polymer ?
#
loop_
_entity_poly.entity_id
_entity_poly.type
_entity_poly.pdbx_seq_one_letter_code
_entity_poly.pdbx_strand_id
1 'polypeptide(L)'
;MQFTIPLLALVASASASMGSWNVTIEKYAYANGYSMQTVNAQFVSDSYLDGLFSNCTTISNPVDPSTNIDACIPLDFSYNYDGTTLKVQQNIQKPDPGVTVFGEAPLELKGADAVGRHFKGNAIFDVTRAIA
;
A
#
# COMPACT_ATOMS: atom_id res chain seq x y z
N MET A 1 43.28 8.80 -39.15
CA MET A 1 41.92 9.04 -38.64
C MET A 1 41.79 8.24 -37.35
N GLN A 2 41.75 8.92 -36.21
CA GLN A 2 41.80 8.31 -34.89
C GLN A 2 40.37 8.32 -34.35
N PHE A 3 39.76 7.14 -34.21
CA PHE A 3 38.39 6.99 -33.73
C PHE A 3 38.40 6.89 -32.20
N THR A 4 37.89 7.92 -31.54
CA THR A 4 37.67 7.95 -30.10
C THR A 4 36.34 7.24 -29.81
N ILE A 5 36.40 6.07 -29.16
CA ILE A 5 35.21 5.32 -28.76
C ILE A 5 34.69 5.93 -27.44
N PRO A 6 33.43 6.42 -27.38
CA PRO A 6 32.87 6.90 -26.14
C PRO A 6 32.56 5.70 -25.23
N LEU A 7 33.19 5.68 -24.06
CA LEU A 7 32.93 4.71 -23.01
C LEU A 7 31.59 5.10 -22.35
N LEU A 8 30.52 4.38 -22.66
CA LEU A 8 29.25 4.48 -21.93
C LEU A 8 29.44 3.88 -20.54
N ALA A 9 29.59 4.74 -19.53
CA ALA A 9 29.56 4.32 -18.14
C ALA A 9 28.13 3.89 -17.77
N LEU A 10 27.93 2.58 -17.63
CA LEU A 10 26.70 2.01 -17.09
C LEU A 10 26.67 2.30 -15.58
N VAL A 11 25.95 3.34 -15.17
CA VAL A 11 25.70 3.60 -13.76
C VAL A 11 24.73 2.54 -13.29
N ALA A 12 25.26 1.49 -12.66
CA ALA A 12 24.46 0.53 -11.91
C ALA A 12 23.91 1.28 -10.69
N SER A 13 22.68 1.77 -10.79
CA SER A 13 21.90 2.20 -9.64
C SER A 13 21.66 0.96 -8.78
N ALA A 14 22.54 0.69 -7.83
CA ALA A 14 22.20 -0.17 -6.71
C ALA A 14 21.04 0.55 -5.99
N SER A 15 19.80 0.17 -6.32
CA SER A 15 18.64 0.57 -5.55
C SER A 15 18.82 -0.04 -4.17
N ALA A 16 19.41 0.73 -3.24
CA ALA A 16 19.24 0.43 -1.84
C ALA A 16 17.74 0.29 -1.63
N SER A 17 17.29 -0.88 -1.14
CA SER A 17 15.89 -1.11 -0.87
C SER A 17 15.43 -0.01 0.10
N MET A 18 14.61 0.93 -0.39
CA MET A 18 14.10 2.03 0.44
C MET A 18 13.07 1.55 1.47
N GLY A 19 12.74 0.26 1.41
CA GLY A 19 11.80 -0.43 2.25
C GLY A 19 10.89 -1.33 1.42
N SER A 20 10.04 -2.05 2.12
CA SER A 20 8.98 -2.88 1.54
C SER A 20 7.71 -2.75 2.36
N TRP A 21 6.58 -3.03 1.74
CA TRP A 21 5.30 -3.14 2.40
C TRP A 21 4.83 -4.59 2.43
N ASN A 22 4.12 -4.92 3.51
CA ASN A 22 3.20 -6.03 3.58
C ASN A 22 1.80 -5.47 3.81
N VAL A 23 0.91 -5.59 2.83
CA VAL A 23 -0.44 -5.03 2.89
C VAL A 23 -1.48 -6.12 2.77
N THR A 24 -2.43 -6.12 3.70
CA THR A 24 -3.60 -7.00 3.70
C THR A 24 -4.87 -6.19 3.57
N ILE A 25 -5.75 -6.58 2.65
CA ILE A 25 -7.09 -6.01 2.50
C ILE A 25 -8.11 -7.08 2.87
N GLU A 26 -9.04 -6.74 3.74
CA GLU A 26 -10.23 -7.51 4.05
C GLU A 26 -11.48 -6.72 3.69
N LYS A 27 -12.45 -7.36 3.04
CA LYS A 27 -13.75 -6.79 2.69
C LYS A 27 -14.86 -7.69 3.19
N TYR A 28 -15.87 -7.08 3.79
CA TYR A 28 -17.10 -7.69 4.24
C TYR A 28 -18.28 -7.00 3.57
N ALA A 29 -19.22 -7.76 3.04
CA ALA A 29 -20.46 -7.27 2.44
C ALA A 29 -21.66 -8.04 3.00
N TYR A 30 -22.74 -7.33 3.30
CA TYR A 30 -23.91 -7.90 3.95
C TYR A 30 -25.18 -7.63 3.12
N ALA A 31 -26.21 -8.45 3.31
CA ALA A 31 -27.42 -8.41 2.49
C ALA A 31 -28.22 -7.09 2.62
N ASN A 32 -28.07 -6.38 3.73
CA ASN A 32 -28.69 -5.07 3.97
C ASN A 32 -27.93 -3.90 3.31
N GLY A 33 -26.92 -4.19 2.47
CA GLY A 33 -26.07 -3.19 1.85
C GLY A 33 -24.97 -2.62 2.76
N TYR A 34 -24.87 -3.10 4.02
CA TYR A 34 -23.72 -2.77 4.86
C TYR A 34 -22.45 -3.38 4.26
N SER A 35 -21.38 -2.61 4.22
CA SER A 35 -20.05 -3.07 3.83
C SER A 35 -18.98 -2.49 4.73
N MET A 36 -17.93 -3.28 4.96
CA MET A 36 -16.74 -2.85 5.69
C MET A 36 -15.51 -3.31 4.93
N GLN A 37 -14.53 -2.43 4.79
CA GLN A 37 -13.22 -2.75 4.27
C GLN A 37 -12.16 -2.33 5.29
N THR A 38 -11.19 -3.19 5.54
CA THR A 38 -10.03 -2.89 6.37
C THR A 38 -8.76 -3.13 5.57
N VAL A 39 -7.85 -2.18 5.63
CA VAL A 39 -6.51 -2.29 5.05
C VAL A 39 -5.50 -2.19 6.17
N ASN A 40 -4.67 -3.22 6.32
CA ASN A 40 -3.54 -3.23 7.25
C ASN A 40 -2.26 -3.23 6.44
N ALA A 41 -1.45 -2.18 6.58
CA ALA A 41 -0.15 -2.07 5.95
C ALA A 41 0.95 -2.05 7.00
N GLN A 42 2.01 -2.81 6.76
CA GLN A 42 3.24 -2.75 7.52
C GLN A 42 4.37 -2.36 6.56
N PHE A 43 4.96 -1.20 6.79
CA PHE A 43 6.17 -0.75 6.09
C PHE A 43 7.41 -1.15 6.90
N VAL A 44 8.42 -1.73 6.27
CA VAL A 44 9.70 -2.07 6.90
C VAL A 44 10.84 -1.54 6.06
N SER A 45 11.82 -0.92 6.71
CA SER A 45 13.09 -0.52 6.08
C SER A 45 14.21 -0.52 7.11
N ASP A 46 15.45 -0.30 6.68
CA ASP A 46 16.62 -0.21 7.58
C ASP A 46 16.46 0.87 8.68
N SER A 47 15.70 1.93 8.39
CA SER A 47 15.40 3.00 9.35
C SER A 47 14.18 2.71 10.25
N TYR A 48 13.42 1.66 9.93
CA TYR A 48 12.18 1.25 10.59
C TYR A 48 12.15 -0.27 10.79
N LEU A 49 13.08 -0.79 11.60
CA LEU A 49 13.22 -2.23 11.84
C LEU A 49 11.98 -2.86 12.50
N ASP A 50 11.32 -2.12 13.39
CA ASP A 50 10.05 -2.55 14.02
C ASP A 50 8.84 -2.39 13.10
N GLY A 51 9.02 -1.68 11.99
CA GLY A 51 8.02 -1.32 11.00
C GLY A 51 7.12 -0.15 11.39
N LEU A 52 6.49 0.46 10.39
CA LEU A 52 5.39 1.40 10.54
C LEU A 52 4.08 0.69 10.21
N PHE A 53 3.10 0.78 11.10
CA PHE A 53 1.81 0.14 10.93
C PHE A 53 0.74 1.17 10.60
N SER A 54 -0.02 0.89 9.56
CA SER A 54 -1.14 1.71 9.12
C SER A 54 -2.40 0.85 9.01
N ASN A 55 -3.50 1.37 9.53
CA ASN A 55 -4.82 0.77 9.42
C ASN A 55 -5.77 1.76 8.76
N CYS A 56 -6.42 1.34 7.68
CA CYS A 56 -7.53 2.07 7.09
C CYS A 56 -8.82 1.29 7.23
N THR A 57 -9.88 1.99 7.59
CA THR A 57 -11.23 1.42 7.71
C THR A 57 -12.20 2.26 6.87
N THR A 58 -12.86 1.59 5.94
CA THR A 58 -13.95 2.15 5.15
C THR A 58 -15.23 1.38 5.51
N ILE A 59 -16.25 2.07 6.02
CA ILE A 59 -17.56 1.50 6.35
C ILE A 59 -18.62 2.24 5.56
N SER A 60 -19.52 1.49 4.92
CA SER A 60 -20.76 2.02 4.38
C SER A 60 -21.93 1.30 5.02
N ASN A 61 -22.76 2.05 5.73
CA ASN A 61 -24.00 1.57 6.33
C ASN A 61 -25.16 2.40 5.75
N PRO A 62 -25.97 1.85 4.84
CA PRO A 62 -27.09 2.58 4.24
C PRO A 62 -28.32 2.63 5.15
N VAL A 63 -28.32 1.94 6.30
CA VAL A 63 -29.46 1.88 7.23
C VAL A 63 -29.52 3.15 8.07
N ASP A 64 -30.72 3.73 8.22
CA ASP A 64 -30.98 5.00 8.92
C ASP A 64 -30.59 4.94 10.43
N PRO A 65 -29.72 5.85 10.92
CA PRO A 65 -29.02 6.89 10.16
C PRO A 65 -27.87 6.33 9.31
N SER A 66 -27.89 6.64 8.02
CA SER A 66 -26.86 6.19 7.10
C SER A 66 -25.50 6.72 7.55
N THR A 67 -24.49 5.85 7.63
CA THR A 67 -23.15 6.19 8.09
C THR A 67 -22.13 5.77 7.05
N ASN A 68 -21.25 6.70 6.65
CA ASN A 68 -20.09 6.40 5.84
C ASN A 68 -18.83 6.85 6.60
N ILE A 69 -17.89 5.94 6.80
CA ILE A 69 -16.60 6.21 7.43
C ILE A 69 -15.54 5.87 6.39
N ASP A 70 -14.55 6.75 6.24
CA ASP A 70 -13.33 6.46 5.51
C ASP A 70 -12.17 7.14 6.23
N ALA A 71 -11.32 6.33 6.88
CA ALA A 71 -10.26 6.85 7.74
C ALA A 71 -9.05 5.93 7.70
N CYS A 72 -7.86 6.54 7.69
CA CYS A 72 -6.57 5.88 7.84
C CYS A 72 -5.85 6.41 9.07
N ILE A 73 -5.19 5.53 9.82
CA ILE A 73 -4.37 5.86 10.98
C ILE A 73 -3.03 5.11 10.84
N PRO A 74 -1.88 5.79 10.90
CA PRO A 74 -1.72 7.26 10.88
C PRO A 74 -2.18 7.90 9.56
N LEU A 75 -2.42 9.22 9.57
CA LEU A 75 -2.86 10.01 8.41
C LEU A 75 -1.77 10.20 7.34
N ASP A 76 -0.54 9.79 7.63
CA ASP A 76 0.59 9.84 6.69
C ASP A 76 0.54 8.73 5.63
N PHE A 77 -0.33 7.74 5.81
CA PHE A 77 -0.52 6.62 4.91
C PHE A 77 -1.82 6.78 4.11
N SER A 78 -1.74 6.47 2.81
CA SER A 78 -2.94 6.28 1.99
C SER A 78 -2.74 5.17 0.98
N TYR A 79 -3.86 4.65 0.48
CA TYR A 79 -3.88 3.56 -0.48
C TYR A 79 -4.97 3.78 -1.53
N ASN A 80 -4.81 3.14 -2.68
CA ASN A 80 -5.83 3.01 -3.70
C ASN A 80 -5.80 1.57 -4.24
N TYR A 81 -6.97 0.94 -4.31
CA TYR A 81 -7.12 -0.41 -4.85
C TYR A 81 -8.21 -0.42 -5.92
N ASP A 82 -7.81 -0.68 -7.17
CA ASP A 82 -8.71 -0.65 -8.33
C ASP A 82 -9.42 -1.99 -8.60
N GLY A 83 -9.22 -2.99 -7.73
CA GLY A 83 -9.72 -4.36 -7.92
C GLY A 83 -8.68 -5.32 -8.48
N THR A 84 -7.53 -4.82 -8.94
CA THR A 84 -6.42 -5.64 -9.49
C THR A 84 -5.07 -5.22 -8.96
N THR A 85 -4.85 -3.92 -8.79
CA THR A 85 -3.58 -3.33 -8.39
C THR A 85 -3.80 -2.50 -7.14
N LEU A 86 -2.97 -2.77 -6.14
CA LEU A 86 -2.86 -1.95 -4.94
C LEU A 86 -1.74 -0.94 -5.15
N LYS A 87 -2.04 0.32 -4.90
CA LYS A 87 -1.07 1.43 -4.83
C LYS A 87 -1.07 1.98 -3.42
N VAL A 88 0.10 2.21 -2.85
CA VAL A 88 0.25 2.81 -1.52
C VAL A 88 1.21 3.97 -1.59
N GLN A 89 1.01 4.91 -0.68
CA GLN A 89 1.97 5.96 -0.39
C GLN A 89 2.02 6.21 1.11
N GLN A 90 3.20 6.62 1.58
CA GLN A 90 3.39 6.99 2.98
C GLN A 90 4.41 8.11 3.11
N ASN A 91 4.10 9.13 3.91
CA ASN A 91 5.11 10.10 4.34
C ASN A 91 5.92 9.52 5.51
N ILE A 92 7.24 9.50 5.36
CA ILE A 92 8.16 8.97 6.36
C ILE A 92 8.99 10.09 7.00
N GLN A 93 9.39 9.86 8.24
CA GLN A 93 10.15 10.81 9.07
C GLN A 93 11.64 10.47 9.15
N LYS A 94 12.03 9.28 8.67
CA LYS A 94 13.40 8.74 8.66
C LYS A 94 13.63 7.98 7.34
N PRO A 95 14.87 7.89 6.84
CA PRO A 95 16.04 8.62 7.35
C PRO A 95 15.92 10.13 7.12
N ASP A 96 15.19 10.53 6.08
CA ASP A 96 14.97 11.92 5.70
C ASP A 96 13.52 12.33 5.98
N PRO A 97 13.26 13.33 6.84
CA PRO A 97 11.91 13.77 7.15
C PRO A 97 11.26 14.47 5.95
N GLY A 98 9.99 14.17 5.71
CA GLY A 98 9.21 14.78 4.64
C GLY A 98 9.22 13.99 3.33
N VAL A 99 10.03 12.93 3.23
CA VAL A 99 10.01 12.02 2.09
C VAL A 99 8.68 11.27 2.02
N THR A 100 8.09 11.22 0.84
CA THR A 100 6.94 10.36 0.54
C THR A 100 7.41 9.18 -0.31
N VAL A 101 7.23 7.97 0.21
CA VAL A 101 7.50 6.72 -0.50
C VAL A 101 6.23 6.20 -1.17
N PHE A 102 6.40 5.53 -2.30
CA PHE A 102 5.33 4.95 -3.11
C PHE A 102 5.65 3.51 -3.45
N GLY A 103 4.62 2.68 -3.54
CA GLY A 103 4.74 1.31 -4.05
C GLY A 103 3.44 0.84 -4.67
N GLU A 104 3.56 -0.14 -5.54
CA GLU A 104 2.40 -0.78 -6.16
C GLU A 104 2.66 -2.25 -6.43
N ALA A 105 1.61 -3.05 -6.33
CA ALA A 105 1.65 -4.47 -6.66
C ALA A 105 0.28 -4.99 -7.09
N PRO A 106 0.25 -6.04 -7.93
CA PRO A 106 -0.97 -6.81 -8.13
C PRO A 106 -1.47 -7.39 -6.80
N LEU A 107 -2.77 -7.28 -6.54
CA LEU A 107 -3.43 -7.87 -5.38
C LEU A 107 -4.79 -8.42 -5.83
N GLU A 108 -4.98 -9.72 -5.62
CA GLU A 108 -6.25 -10.39 -5.85
C GLU A 108 -6.96 -10.62 -4.51
N LEU A 109 -8.24 -10.25 -4.43
CA LEU A 109 -9.09 -10.58 -3.29
C LEU A 109 -9.78 -11.92 -3.54
N LYS A 110 -9.58 -12.88 -2.64
CA LYS A 110 -10.20 -14.20 -2.71
C LYS A 110 -11.32 -14.31 -1.69
N GLY A 111 -12.40 -15.00 -2.06
CA GLY A 111 -13.48 -15.32 -1.15
C GLY A 111 -12.95 -16.12 0.04
N ALA A 112 -13.19 -15.62 1.24
CA ALA A 112 -12.75 -16.19 2.51
C ALA A 112 -13.89 -16.87 3.28
N ASP A 113 -15.12 -16.81 2.76
CA ASP A 113 -16.27 -17.58 3.24
C ASP A 113 -17.01 -18.29 2.10
N ALA A 114 -17.88 -19.25 2.46
CA ALA A 114 -18.66 -20.02 1.49
C ALA A 114 -19.81 -19.23 0.84
N VAL A 115 -20.14 -18.06 1.41
CA VAL A 115 -21.31 -17.25 0.99
C VAL A 115 -20.93 -16.06 0.11
N GLY A 116 -19.63 -15.88 -0.19
CA GLY A 116 -19.14 -14.80 -1.05
C GLY A 116 -19.31 -13.41 -0.44
N ARG A 117 -19.26 -13.31 0.89
CA ARG A 117 -19.46 -12.05 1.64
C ARG A 117 -18.21 -11.54 2.31
N HIS A 118 -17.22 -12.39 2.48
CA HIS A 118 -15.91 -12.04 3.01
C HIS A 118 -14.86 -12.27 1.93
N PHE A 119 -14.04 -11.27 1.66
CA PHE A 119 -12.91 -11.36 0.73
C PHE A 119 -11.63 -10.90 1.41
N LYS A 120 -10.53 -11.57 1.13
CA LYS A 120 -9.21 -11.24 1.67
C LYS A 120 -8.13 -11.37 0.61
N GLY A 121 -7.17 -10.45 0.65
CA GLY A 121 -5.97 -10.51 -0.18
C GLY A 121 -4.77 -9.91 0.54
N ASN A 122 -3.59 -10.31 0.10
CA ASN A 122 -2.32 -9.86 0.64
C ASN A 122 -1.35 -9.57 -0.51
N ALA A 123 -0.55 -8.53 -0.38
CA ALA A 123 0.57 -8.24 -1.27
C ALA A 123 1.79 -7.79 -0.46
N ILE A 124 2.95 -8.30 -0.85
CA ILE A 124 4.26 -7.90 -0.33
C ILE A 124 5.07 -7.36 -1.50
N PHE A 125 5.59 -6.13 -1.38
CA PHE A 125 6.28 -5.47 -2.48
C PHE A 125 7.21 -4.35 -1.99
N ASP A 126 8.24 -4.08 -2.77
CA ASP A 126 9.22 -3.05 -2.48
C ASP A 126 8.71 -1.64 -2.80
N VAL A 127 9.34 -0.64 -2.20
CA VAL A 127 9.18 0.76 -2.61
C VAL A 127 9.63 0.92 -4.07
N THR A 128 8.74 1.45 -4.90
CA THR A 128 9.01 1.68 -6.33
C THR A 128 9.51 3.09 -6.61
N ARG A 129 9.17 4.06 -5.76
CA ARG A 129 9.59 5.47 -5.89
C ARG A 129 9.60 6.19 -4.53
N ALA A 130 10.45 7.20 -4.39
CA ALA A 130 10.43 8.17 -3.30
C ALA A 130 10.52 9.61 -3.84
N ILE A 131 9.87 10.55 -3.15
CA ILE A 131 9.88 11.99 -3.47
C ILE A 131 10.13 12.76 -2.17
N ALA A 132 11.09 13.69 -2.17
CA ALA A 132 11.35 14.62 -1.07
C ALA A 132 10.61 15.95 -1.24
#